data_AF-A0A6G1GJN1-F1
#
_entry.id   AF-A0A6G1GJN1-F1
#
_cell.length_a   1.000
_cell.length_b   1.000
_cell.length_c   1.000
_cell.angle_alpha   90.00
_cell.angle_beta   90.00
_cell.angle_gamma   90.00
#
_symmetry.space_group_name_H-M   'P 1'
#
loop_
_entity.id
_entity.type
_entity.pdbx_description
1 polymer ?
#
loop_
_entity_poly.entity_id
_entity_poly.type
_entity_poly.pdbx_seq_one_letter_code
_entity_poly.pdbx_strand_id
1 'polypeptide(L)'
;MGVFYESIPPSLESWILEQKVLWVATAPLTASGHVNLSPKGGPYFGIVNPTTFWYLDLTGSGSETLSHLHEPGNGRITVLFNAFEGPPRIVRLWGWGEVLEYGTQKYLDFVKQTSADTIPGTRAVIVVHIHQVGSSCGFSMPLFDFKDFRSTLNEFFEKRVAAEEAGNKKDGIERYWAYKNAFSIDGLPGMQRGLETGQKENVKPLKKMVGPRAPKANMLHYPSSVHSRPALSMVLFLLAMVLSFGAGIFTTVFAPLYTARLLESVPK
;
A
#
# COMPACT_ATOMS: atom_id res chain seq x y z
N MET A 1 -2.97 27.52 -17.25
CA MET A 1 -1.99 26.41 -17.30
C MET A 1 -1.58 26.09 -15.86
N GLY A 2 -1.39 24.81 -15.51
CA GLY A 2 -0.89 24.46 -14.17
C GLY A 2 0.59 24.76 -14.01
N VAL A 3 1.06 24.86 -12.78
CA VAL A 3 2.48 24.95 -12.41
C VAL A 3 2.90 23.63 -11.78
N PHE A 4 4.07 23.12 -12.17
CA PHE A 4 4.59 21.85 -11.67
C PHE A 4 5.90 22.05 -10.93
N TYR A 5 6.14 21.22 -9.93
CA TYR A 5 7.32 21.24 -9.08
C TYR A 5 7.81 19.82 -8.84
N GLU A 6 9.11 19.67 -8.59
CA GLU A 6 9.71 18.39 -8.18
C GLU A 6 9.43 18.06 -6.71
N SER A 7 9.19 19.08 -5.88
CA SER A 7 8.90 18.97 -4.45
C SER A 7 7.85 19.99 -4.03
N ILE A 8 7.29 19.83 -2.83
CA ILE A 8 6.33 20.78 -2.24
C ILE A 8 7.08 22.09 -1.95
N PRO A 9 6.76 23.20 -2.64
CA PRO A 9 7.36 24.49 -2.32
C PRO A 9 6.81 25.01 -0.99
N PRO A 10 7.59 25.82 -0.23
CA PRO A 10 7.17 26.31 1.09
C PRO A 10 5.79 27.01 1.10
N SER A 11 5.46 27.73 0.03
CA SER A 11 4.15 28.41 -0.11
C SER A 11 2.95 27.46 -0.22
N LEU A 12 3.16 26.22 -0.68
CA LEU A 12 2.11 25.20 -0.74
C LEU A 12 2.06 24.35 0.53
N GLU A 13 3.16 24.22 1.27
CA GLU A 13 3.21 23.46 2.51
C GLU A 13 2.21 23.99 3.55
N SER A 14 2.31 25.28 3.91
CA SER A 14 1.38 25.90 4.86
C SER A 14 -0.07 25.78 4.38
N TRP A 15 -0.30 26.04 3.10
CA TRP A 15 -1.64 25.95 2.51
C TRP A 15 -2.22 24.52 2.54
N ILE A 16 -1.40 23.49 2.29
CA ILE A 16 -1.82 22.08 2.38
C ILE A 16 -2.26 21.75 3.81
N LEU A 17 -1.48 22.15 4.81
CA LEU A 17 -1.75 21.86 6.22
C LEU A 17 -2.99 22.56 6.77
N GLU A 18 -3.45 23.63 6.13
CA GLU A 18 -4.69 24.32 6.48
C GLU A 18 -5.95 23.56 6.02
N GLN A 19 -5.82 22.66 5.04
CA GLN A 19 -6.97 22.01 4.42
C GLN A 19 -7.71 21.07 5.38
N LYS A 20 -9.02 20.94 5.19
CA LYS A 20 -9.88 20.10 6.06
C LYS A 20 -10.23 18.74 5.45
N VAL A 21 -9.94 18.58 4.16
CA VAL A 21 -10.22 17.37 3.40
C VAL A 21 -9.16 17.19 2.31
N LEU A 22 -8.78 15.94 2.09
CA LEU A 22 -7.98 15.51 0.96
C LEU A 22 -8.70 14.39 0.18
N TRP A 23 -8.30 14.17 -1.05
CA TRP A 23 -8.82 13.10 -1.89
C TRP A 23 -7.67 12.20 -2.29
N VAL A 24 -7.84 10.90 -2.07
CA VAL A 24 -6.83 9.90 -2.37
C VAL A 24 -7.29 9.08 -3.56
N ALA A 25 -6.52 9.11 -4.64
CA ALA A 25 -6.71 8.25 -5.79
C ALA A 25 -5.66 7.13 -5.81
N THR A 26 -6.10 5.90 -6.01
CA THR A 26 -5.25 4.73 -6.26
C THR A 26 -5.93 3.84 -7.29
N ALA A 27 -5.19 2.97 -7.97
CA ALA A 27 -5.76 2.03 -8.93
C ALA A 27 -4.98 0.72 -8.90
N PRO A 28 -5.63 -0.43 -9.09
CA PRO A 28 -4.92 -1.69 -9.23
C PRO A 28 -4.12 -1.71 -10.55
N LEU A 29 -3.18 -2.63 -10.69
CA LEU A 29 -2.44 -2.82 -11.94
C LEU A 29 -3.29 -3.45 -13.03
N THR A 30 -4.30 -4.23 -12.63
CA THR A 30 -5.23 -4.84 -13.57
C THR A 30 -6.04 -3.78 -14.32
N ALA A 31 -6.07 -3.82 -15.65
CA ALA A 31 -6.86 -2.91 -16.48
C ALA A 31 -8.38 -3.00 -16.26
N SER A 32 -8.85 -4.07 -15.61
CA SER A 32 -10.25 -4.36 -15.32
C SER A 32 -10.68 -3.98 -13.90
N GLY A 33 -9.72 -3.66 -13.02
CA GLY A 33 -10.01 -3.32 -11.63
C GLY A 33 -10.52 -1.88 -11.49
N HIS A 34 -11.13 -1.59 -10.34
CA HIS A 34 -11.75 -0.30 -10.08
C HIS A 34 -10.70 0.73 -9.64
N VAL A 35 -10.65 1.85 -10.33
CA VAL A 35 -9.95 3.05 -9.83
C VAL A 35 -10.67 3.51 -8.57
N ASN A 36 -9.92 3.67 -7.48
CA ASN A 36 -10.42 4.17 -6.22
C ASN A 36 -10.20 5.68 -6.11
N LEU A 37 -11.21 6.38 -5.58
CA LEU A 37 -11.13 7.78 -5.18
C LEU A 37 -11.84 7.94 -3.85
N SER A 38 -11.09 8.19 -2.77
CA SER A 38 -11.63 8.30 -1.41
C SER A 38 -11.39 9.69 -0.84
N PRO A 39 -12.44 10.44 -0.46
CA PRO A 39 -12.26 11.63 0.37
C PRO A 39 -11.87 11.22 1.80
N LYS A 40 -10.99 11.99 2.42
CA LYS A 40 -10.60 11.87 3.84
C LYS A 40 -10.74 13.24 4.48
N GLY A 41 -11.50 13.33 5.56
CA GLY A 41 -11.68 14.56 6.33
C GLY A 41 -11.02 14.46 7.69
N GLY A 42 -10.69 15.61 8.27
CA GLY A 42 -10.04 15.71 9.58
C GLY A 42 -8.58 16.17 9.49
N PRO A 43 -7.95 16.47 10.65
CA PRO A 43 -6.57 16.96 10.73
C PRO A 43 -5.54 15.83 10.65
N TYR A 44 -5.86 14.72 9.98
CA TYR A 44 -5.13 13.46 10.09
C TYR A 44 -4.04 13.30 9.03
N PHE A 45 -3.26 14.36 8.77
CA PHE A 45 -2.22 14.35 7.75
C PHE A 45 -1.13 15.39 8.03
N GLY A 46 0.02 15.22 7.39
CA GLY A 46 1.15 16.12 7.56
C GLY A 46 2.21 15.97 6.48
N ILE A 47 3.24 16.80 6.59
CA ILE A 47 4.41 16.81 5.69
C ILE A 47 5.65 16.54 6.55
N VAL A 48 6.45 15.54 6.17
CA VAL A 48 7.71 15.20 6.86
C VAL A 48 8.85 16.06 6.32
N ASN A 49 8.87 16.23 5.00
CA ASN A 49 9.84 17.03 4.25
C ASN A 49 9.24 17.37 2.87
N PRO A 50 9.88 18.21 2.03
CA PRO A 50 9.32 18.64 0.75
C PRO A 50 8.94 17.53 -0.24
N THR A 51 9.40 16.29 -0.05
CA THR A 51 9.08 15.15 -0.92
C THR A 51 8.34 14.02 -0.19
N THR A 52 7.93 14.23 1.06
CA THR A 52 7.29 13.19 1.87
C THR A 52 6.06 13.74 2.59
N PHE A 53 4.89 13.27 2.17
CA PHE A 53 3.60 13.55 2.80
C PHE A 53 3.10 12.31 3.53
N TRP A 54 2.25 12.46 4.53
CA TRP A 54 1.59 11.33 5.18
C TRP A 54 0.16 11.64 5.58
N TYR A 55 -0.67 10.61 5.69
CA TYR A 55 -1.99 10.72 6.32
C TYR A 55 -2.34 9.45 7.11
N LEU A 56 -3.18 9.58 8.14
CA LEU A 56 -3.75 8.44 8.83
C LEU A 56 -4.87 7.85 7.98
N ASP A 57 -4.75 6.58 7.63
CA ASP A 57 -5.86 5.83 7.08
C ASP A 57 -6.70 5.29 8.24
N LEU A 58 -7.79 5.99 8.52
CA LEU A 58 -8.77 5.56 9.51
C LEU A 58 -9.60 4.38 8.98
N THR A 59 -10.03 3.53 9.90
CA THR A 59 -10.88 2.39 9.58
C THR A 59 -12.21 2.87 8.99
N GLY A 60 -12.67 2.17 7.96
CA GLY A 60 -13.93 2.43 7.29
C GLY A 60 -14.49 1.15 6.67
N SER A 61 -15.50 1.26 5.82
CA SER A 61 -16.08 0.11 5.12
C SER A 61 -15.17 -0.45 4.02
N GLY A 62 -14.38 0.42 3.37
CA GLY A 62 -13.48 0.08 2.27
C GLY A 62 -12.02 -0.03 2.71
N SER A 63 -11.18 -0.64 1.88
CA SER A 63 -9.74 -0.83 2.07
C SER A 63 -8.96 -0.76 0.75
N GLU A 64 -9.52 -0.11 -0.27
CA GLU A 64 -9.05 -0.13 -1.65
C GLU A 64 -7.67 0.52 -1.77
N THR A 65 -7.41 1.61 -1.04
CA THR A 65 -6.07 2.20 -0.96
C THR A 65 -5.05 1.21 -0.44
N LEU A 66 -5.30 0.54 0.69
CA LEU A 66 -4.39 -0.48 1.23
C LEU A 66 -4.14 -1.59 0.21
N SER A 67 -5.21 -2.08 -0.43
CA SER A 67 -5.08 -3.16 -1.41
C SER A 67 -4.25 -2.79 -2.63
N HIS A 68 -4.43 -1.59 -3.18
CA HIS A 68 -3.65 -1.13 -4.33
C HIS A 68 -2.19 -0.84 -3.95
N LEU A 69 -1.93 -0.39 -2.73
CA LEU A 69 -0.56 -0.12 -2.26
C LEU A 69 0.21 -1.41 -1.90
N HIS A 70 -0.50 -2.42 -1.39
CA HIS A 70 0.08 -3.75 -1.13
C HIS A 70 0.27 -4.60 -2.39
N GLU A 71 -0.36 -4.22 -3.52
CA GLU A 71 -0.20 -4.93 -4.78
C GLU A 71 1.28 -4.85 -5.24
N PRO A 72 1.96 -6.01 -5.41
CA PRO A 72 3.38 -6.04 -5.75
C PRO A 72 3.69 -5.25 -7.03
N GLY A 73 4.62 -4.29 -6.93
CA GLY A 73 5.03 -3.44 -8.06
C GLY A 73 4.07 -2.29 -8.40
N ASN A 74 3.04 -2.03 -7.57
CA ASN A 74 2.13 -0.91 -7.76
C ASN A 74 2.52 0.32 -6.94
N GLY A 75 1.91 0.54 -5.78
CA GLY A 75 2.19 1.69 -4.93
C GLY A 75 1.71 3.05 -5.47
N ARG A 76 1.09 3.13 -6.65
CA ARG A 76 0.72 4.43 -7.25
C ARG A 76 -0.37 5.12 -6.44
N ILE A 77 -0.12 6.37 -6.09
CA ILE A 77 -1.07 7.20 -5.33
C ILE A 77 -1.04 8.65 -5.82
N THR A 78 -2.19 9.30 -5.79
CA THR A 78 -2.31 10.75 -5.94
C THR A 78 -3.12 11.29 -4.78
N VAL A 79 -2.58 12.29 -4.10
CA VAL A 79 -3.32 13.08 -3.11
C VAL A 79 -3.71 14.40 -3.77
N LEU A 80 -4.98 14.77 -3.67
CA LEU A 80 -5.49 16.03 -4.16
C LEU A 80 -6.00 16.88 -3.00
N PHE A 81 -5.89 18.20 -3.15
CA PHE A 81 -6.46 19.21 -2.28
C PHE A 81 -7.19 20.27 -3.11
N ASN A 82 -8.27 20.84 -2.56
CA ASN A 82 -9.04 21.92 -3.17
C ASN A 82 -9.17 23.09 -2.19
N ALA A 83 -9.00 24.31 -2.68
CA ALA A 83 -9.43 25.49 -1.95
C ALA A 83 -10.96 25.56 -1.95
N PHE A 84 -11.55 25.53 -0.76
CA PHE A 84 -12.97 25.84 -0.55
C PHE A 84 -13.19 27.22 0.06
N GLU A 85 -12.10 27.91 0.38
CA GLU A 85 -12.07 29.27 0.90
C GLU A 85 -10.93 30.04 0.23
N GLY A 86 -11.02 31.36 0.23
CA GLY A 86 -9.99 32.22 -0.35
C GLY A 86 -9.79 32.04 -1.87
N PRO A 87 -8.58 32.32 -2.38
CA PRO A 87 -8.28 32.22 -3.80
C PRO A 87 -8.37 30.78 -4.35
N PRO A 88 -8.92 30.59 -5.56
CA PRO A 88 -9.18 29.27 -6.13
C PRO A 88 -7.87 28.52 -6.41
N ARG A 89 -7.74 27.30 -5.87
CA ARG A 89 -6.52 26.48 -6.00
C ARG A 89 -6.86 24.99 -5.96
N ILE A 90 -6.13 24.23 -6.76
CA ILE A 90 -6.12 22.76 -6.71
C ILE A 90 -4.67 22.31 -6.67
N VAL A 91 -4.30 21.52 -5.67
CA VAL A 91 -2.95 20.92 -5.55
C VAL A 91 -3.05 19.42 -5.69
N ARG A 92 -2.09 18.82 -6.41
CA ARG A 92 -1.91 17.37 -6.54
C ARG A 92 -0.51 16.99 -6.12
N LEU A 93 -0.41 15.94 -5.32
CA LEU A 93 0.83 15.28 -4.94
C LEU A 93 0.82 13.90 -5.61
N TRP A 94 1.66 13.70 -6.61
CA TRP A 94 1.86 12.40 -7.25
C TRP A 94 3.05 11.68 -6.64
N GLY A 95 2.87 10.41 -6.32
CA GLY A 95 3.88 9.67 -5.59
C GLY A 95 3.64 8.18 -5.52
N TRP A 96 4.45 7.56 -4.66
CA TRP A 96 4.36 6.15 -4.30
C TRP A 96 4.00 6.03 -2.82
N GLY A 97 2.98 5.24 -2.51
CA GLY A 97 2.49 5.03 -1.16
C GLY A 97 3.18 3.85 -0.47
N GLU A 98 3.61 4.05 0.76
CA GLU A 98 4.01 3.00 1.70
C GLU A 98 2.96 2.89 2.81
N VAL A 99 2.57 1.64 3.11
CA VAL A 99 1.59 1.34 4.17
C VAL A 99 2.35 0.95 5.45
N LEU A 100 2.16 1.72 6.51
CA LEU A 100 2.62 1.39 7.85
C LEU A 100 1.40 0.93 8.66
N GLU A 101 1.16 -0.37 8.75
CA GLU A 101 -0.05 -0.91 9.41
C GLU A 101 0.03 -0.83 10.94
N TYR A 102 -1.14 -0.64 11.56
CA TYR A 102 -1.32 -0.55 13.00
C TYR A 102 -0.70 -1.74 13.75
N GLY A 103 0.12 -1.42 14.76
CA GLY A 103 0.81 -2.40 15.60
C GLY A 103 2.12 -2.95 15.04
N THR A 104 2.52 -2.55 13.82
CA THR A 104 3.86 -2.86 13.30
C THR A 104 4.92 -1.93 13.90
N GLN A 105 6.17 -2.38 13.96
CA GLN A 105 7.28 -1.55 14.47
C GLN A 105 7.43 -0.26 13.65
N LYS A 106 7.35 -0.34 12.31
CA LYS A 106 7.42 0.83 11.43
C LYS A 106 6.34 1.87 11.74
N TYR A 107 5.11 1.43 12.03
CA TYR A 107 4.03 2.33 12.44
C TYR A 107 4.36 3.02 13.77
N LEU A 108 4.80 2.26 14.78
CA LEU A 108 5.14 2.79 16.10
C LEU A 108 6.29 3.81 16.02
N ASP A 109 7.33 3.48 15.24
CA ASP A 109 8.49 4.35 15.02
C ASP A 109 8.09 5.65 14.32
N PHE A 110 7.27 5.56 13.27
CA PHE A 110 6.80 6.74 12.52
C PHE A 110 5.95 7.66 13.38
N VAL A 111 4.97 7.09 14.12
CA VAL A 111 4.09 7.86 15.01
C VAL A 111 4.92 8.58 16.07
N LYS A 112 5.90 7.89 16.67
CA LYS A 112 6.83 8.49 17.64
C LYS A 112 7.68 9.60 17.01
N GLN A 113 8.23 9.38 15.82
CA GLN A 113 9.11 10.33 15.14
C GLN A 113 8.37 11.60 14.73
N THR A 114 7.14 11.47 14.24
CA THR A 114 6.35 12.59 13.70
C THR A 114 5.41 13.21 14.73
N SER A 115 5.29 12.61 15.92
CA SER A 115 4.27 12.95 16.91
C SER A 115 2.86 12.95 16.32
N ALA A 116 2.58 12.04 15.37
CA ALA A 116 1.28 11.94 14.73
C ALA A 116 0.21 11.57 15.77
N ASP A 117 -0.84 12.38 15.86
CA ASP A 117 -1.94 12.15 16.80
C ASP A 117 -2.88 11.05 16.28
N THR A 118 -2.62 9.81 16.70
CA THR A 118 -3.41 8.65 16.29
C THR A 118 -4.61 8.45 17.20
N ILE A 119 -5.77 8.18 16.61
CA ILE A 119 -7.02 7.95 17.34
C ILE A 119 -7.48 6.49 17.27
N PRO A 120 -8.39 6.06 18.15
CA PRO A 120 -9.04 4.75 18.03
C PRO A 120 -9.63 4.57 16.63
N GLY A 121 -9.27 3.45 15.99
CA GLY A 121 -9.66 3.18 14.61
C GLY A 121 -8.65 3.58 13.54
N THR A 122 -7.53 4.23 13.87
CA THR A 122 -6.40 4.33 12.92
C THR A 122 -5.89 2.92 12.59
N ARG A 123 -5.98 2.52 11.31
CA ARG A 123 -5.53 1.19 10.87
C ARG A 123 -4.18 1.21 10.17
N ALA A 124 -3.77 2.35 9.63
CA ALA A 124 -2.44 2.53 9.07
C ALA A 124 -2.05 4.01 9.04
N VAL A 125 -0.74 4.27 8.94
CA VAL A 125 -0.21 5.51 8.36
C VAL A 125 0.14 5.22 6.92
N ILE A 126 -0.28 6.09 6.00
CA ILE A 126 0.11 6.04 4.60
C ILE A 126 1.13 7.14 4.35
N VAL A 127 2.36 6.74 4.07
CA VAL A 127 3.45 7.64 3.69
C VAL A 127 3.49 7.73 2.17
N VAL A 128 3.55 8.94 1.63
CA VAL A 128 3.57 9.22 0.20
C VAL A 128 4.91 9.85 -0.14
N HIS A 129 5.72 9.09 -0.89
CA HIS A 129 6.98 9.54 -1.48
C HIS A 129 6.68 10.27 -2.79
N ILE A 130 6.79 11.59 -2.78
CA ILE A 130 6.35 12.49 -3.85
C ILE A 130 7.43 12.56 -4.92
N HIS A 131 7.03 12.36 -6.18
CA HIS A 131 7.90 12.59 -7.34
C HIS A 131 7.46 13.79 -8.18
N GLN A 132 6.25 14.31 -7.97
CA GLN A 132 5.78 15.51 -8.65
C GLN A 132 4.67 16.20 -7.87
N VAL A 133 4.69 17.53 -7.87
CA VAL A 133 3.61 18.38 -7.36
C VAL A 133 3.04 19.20 -8.50
N GLY A 134 1.72 19.37 -8.52
CA GLY A 134 1.03 20.20 -9.50
C GLY A 134 0.04 21.13 -8.83
N SER A 135 0.13 22.42 -9.15
CA SER A 135 -0.83 23.44 -8.76
C SER A 135 -1.59 23.92 -9.99
N SER A 136 -2.90 24.10 -9.86
CA SER A 136 -3.76 24.60 -10.94
C SER A 136 -4.84 25.51 -10.37
N CYS A 137 -5.30 26.44 -11.21
CA CYS A 137 -6.42 27.29 -10.86
C CYS A 137 -7.73 26.48 -10.83
N GLY A 138 -8.55 26.71 -9.82
CA GLY A 138 -9.86 26.09 -9.66
C GLY A 138 -11.01 27.08 -9.80
N PHE A 139 -11.08 27.89 -10.86
CA PHE A 139 -12.09 28.97 -10.98
C PHE A 139 -13.55 28.49 -10.89
N SER A 140 -13.83 27.22 -11.18
CA SER A 140 -15.16 26.63 -11.04
C SER A 140 -15.37 25.92 -9.70
N MET A 141 -14.38 25.87 -8.82
CA MET A 141 -14.52 25.25 -7.50
C MET A 141 -15.41 26.13 -6.62
N PRO A 142 -16.44 25.54 -5.97
CA PRO A 142 -17.32 26.30 -5.10
C PRO A 142 -16.63 26.70 -3.80
N LEU A 143 -17.15 27.76 -3.18
CA LEU A 143 -16.82 28.12 -1.80
C LEU A 143 -17.70 27.32 -0.83
N PHE A 144 -17.12 26.93 0.32
CA PHE A 144 -17.86 26.33 1.43
C PHE A 144 -17.41 26.92 2.76
N ASP A 145 -18.37 27.13 3.67
CA ASP A 145 -18.09 27.49 5.05
C ASP A 145 -17.86 26.21 5.88
N PHE A 146 -16.67 26.08 6.46
CA PHE A 146 -16.38 25.00 7.39
C PHE A 146 -17.15 25.20 8.70
N LYS A 147 -17.91 24.18 9.11
CA LYS A 147 -18.62 24.18 10.40
C LYS A 147 -17.87 23.37 11.45
N ASP A 148 -17.69 22.08 11.19
CA ASP A 148 -17.01 21.15 12.08
C ASP A 148 -16.69 19.82 11.35
N PHE A 149 -15.86 18.98 11.98
CA PHE A 149 -15.68 17.59 11.61
C PHE A 149 -16.78 16.70 12.20
N ARG A 150 -17.14 15.62 11.48
CA ARG A 150 -18.09 14.63 12.00
C ARG A 150 -17.38 13.66 12.94
N SER A 151 -17.92 13.48 14.14
CA SER A 151 -17.40 12.53 15.15
C SER A 151 -17.81 11.08 14.93
N THR A 152 -18.84 10.82 14.11
CA THR A 152 -19.50 9.51 13.97
C THR A 152 -18.54 8.36 13.66
N LEU A 153 -17.53 8.61 12.81
CA LEU A 153 -16.53 7.58 12.48
C LEU A 153 -15.70 7.22 13.71
N ASN A 154 -15.21 8.24 14.41
CA ASN A 154 -14.34 8.08 15.57
C ASN A 154 -15.08 7.38 16.70
N GLU A 155 -16.29 7.84 17.05
CA GLU A 155 -17.14 7.22 18.08
C GLU A 155 -17.48 5.76 17.76
N PHE A 156 -17.69 5.44 16.47
CA PHE A 156 -18.00 4.07 16.06
C PHE A 156 -16.80 3.14 16.28
N PHE A 157 -15.59 3.57 15.94
CA PHE A 157 -14.40 2.74 16.08
C PHE A 157 -13.80 2.75 17.48
N GLU A 158 -13.96 3.82 18.25
CA GLU A 158 -13.63 3.87 19.67
C GLU A 158 -14.35 2.75 20.44
N LYS A 159 -15.67 2.60 20.22
CA LYS A 159 -16.45 1.52 20.83
C LYS A 159 -15.96 0.12 20.45
N ARG A 160 -15.48 -0.06 19.20
CA ARG A 160 -14.95 -1.36 18.73
C ARG A 160 -13.56 -1.65 19.27
N VAL A 161 -12.72 -0.63 19.42
CA VAL A 161 -11.41 -0.76 20.07
C VAL A 161 -11.61 -1.14 21.53
N ALA A 162 -12.46 -0.41 22.26
CA ALA A 162 -12.78 -0.73 23.65
C ALA A 162 -13.39 -2.14 23.82
N ALA A 163 -14.25 -2.58 22.88
CA ALA A 163 -14.79 -3.93 22.88
C ALA A 163 -13.71 -5.00 22.68
N GLU A 164 -12.73 -4.77 21.80
CA GLU A 164 -11.59 -5.67 21.60
C GLU A 164 -10.74 -5.76 22.88
N GLU A 165 -10.42 -4.62 23.49
CA GLU A 165 -9.62 -4.54 24.74
C GLU A 165 -10.31 -5.20 25.92
N ALA A 166 -11.65 -5.11 26.00
CA ALA A 166 -12.46 -5.81 26.99
C ALA A 166 -12.65 -7.31 26.69
N GLY A 167 -12.10 -7.83 25.59
CA GLY A 167 -12.20 -9.23 25.18
C GLY A 167 -13.51 -9.60 24.46
N ASN A 168 -14.39 -8.63 24.17
CA ASN A 168 -15.58 -8.86 23.33
C ASN A 168 -15.20 -8.83 21.84
N LYS A 169 -14.61 -9.94 21.37
CA LYS A 169 -14.17 -10.11 19.99
C LYS A 169 -15.26 -9.90 18.95
N LYS A 170 -16.51 -10.28 19.25
CA LYS A 170 -17.62 -10.23 18.28
C LYS A 170 -17.85 -8.81 17.77
N ASP A 171 -17.76 -7.83 18.66
CA ASP A 171 -17.88 -6.40 18.34
C ASP A 171 -16.53 -5.69 18.25
N GLY A 172 -15.45 -6.41 18.51
CA GLY A 172 -14.07 -5.95 18.42
C GLY A 172 -13.66 -5.47 17.03
N ILE A 173 -12.61 -4.65 16.99
CA ILE A 173 -12.10 -4.06 15.77
C ILE A 173 -11.36 -5.08 14.88
N GLU A 174 -10.76 -6.13 15.44
CA GLU A 174 -9.98 -7.12 14.69
C GLU A 174 -10.89 -7.93 13.74
N ARG A 175 -12.01 -8.42 14.27
CA ARG A 175 -13.02 -9.13 13.45
C ARG A 175 -13.67 -8.20 12.43
N TYR A 176 -13.81 -6.91 12.74
CA TYR A 176 -14.30 -5.93 11.77
C TYR A 176 -13.31 -5.79 10.59
N TRP A 177 -12.01 -5.68 10.86
CA TRP A 177 -10.98 -5.63 9.82
C TRP A 177 -10.95 -6.92 8.99
N ALA A 178 -11.00 -8.08 9.63
CA ALA A 178 -11.08 -9.36 8.93
C ALA A 178 -12.33 -9.47 8.03
N TYR A 179 -13.47 -8.99 8.51
CA TYR A 179 -14.72 -9.03 7.76
C TYR A 179 -14.76 -8.01 6.61
N LYS A 180 -14.35 -6.76 6.83
CA LYS A 180 -14.59 -5.66 5.87
C LYS A 180 -13.35 -5.16 5.13
N ASN A 181 -12.16 -5.30 5.71
CA ASN A 181 -10.94 -4.64 5.23
C ASN A 181 -9.83 -5.61 4.80
N ALA A 182 -10.04 -6.92 4.99
CA ALA A 182 -9.13 -7.95 4.51
C ALA A 182 -9.02 -7.97 2.97
N PHE A 183 -10.05 -7.55 2.24
CA PHE A 183 -10.07 -7.54 0.77
C PHE A 183 -10.74 -6.30 0.19
N SER A 184 -10.28 -5.81 -0.96
CA SER A 184 -10.93 -4.75 -1.76
C SER A 184 -12.22 -5.24 -2.43
N ILE A 185 -12.96 -4.33 -3.08
CA ILE A 185 -14.09 -4.65 -3.95
C ILE A 185 -13.70 -5.66 -5.05
N ASP A 186 -12.49 -5.53 -5.61
CA ASP A 186 -11.95 -6.41 -6.64
C ASP A 186 -11.34 -7.70 -6.07
N GLY A 187 -11.46 -7.92 -4.75
CA GLY A 187 -10.93 -9.10 -4.09
C GLY A 187 -9.40 -9.12 -3.98
N LEU A 188 -8.73 -7.98 -4.07
CA LEU A 188 -7.29 -7.88 -3.79
C LEU A 188 -7.06 -7.89 -2.27
N PRO A 189 -5.97 -8.53 -1.77
CA PRO A 189 -5.60 -8.47 -0.35
C PRO A 189 -5.48 -7.02 0.12
N GLY A 190 -6.09 -6.69 1.26
CA GLY A 190 -6.11 -5.36 1.85
C GLY A 190 -5.27 -5.30 3.11
N MET A 191 -5.90 -5.06 4.25
CA MET A 191 -5.21 -4.98 5.54
C MET A 191 -4.65 -6.35 5.95
N GLN A 192 -3.33 -6.43 6.16
CA GLN A 192 -2.62 -7.68 6.47
C GLN A 192 -3.08 -8.25 7.81
N ARG A 193 -3.20 -7.41 8.84
CA ARG A 193 -3.72 -7.83 10.15
C ARG A 193 -5.16 -8.36 10.08
N GLY A 194 -5.97 -7.80 9.19
CA GLY A 194 -7.32 -8.31 8.90
C GLY A 194 -7.29 -9.70 8.24
N LEU A 195 -6.38 -9.92 7.29
CA LEU A 195 -6.18 -11.24 6.65
C LEU A 195 -5.75 -12.30 7.67
N GLU A 196 -4.78 -11.98 8.53
CA GLU A 196 -4.30 -12.85 9.60
C GLU A 196 -5.41 -13.23 10.58
N THR A 197 -6.17 -12.23 11.07
CA THR A 197 -7.32 -12.47 11.96
C THR A 197 -8.39 -13.31 11.27
N GLY A 198 -8.65 -13.07 9.98
CA GLY A 198 -9.60 -13.85 9.20
C GLY A 198 -9.24 -15.33 9.13
N GLN A 199 -7.95 -15.64 8.95
CA GLN A 199 -7.44 -17.01 8.97
C GLN A 199 -7.49 -17.61 10.38
N LYS A 200 -6.98 -16.90 11.38
CA LYS A 200 -6.89 -17.35 12.77
C LYS A 200 -8.26 -17.63 13.40
N GLU A 201 -9.25 -16.79 13.12
CA GLU A 201 -10.58 -16.85 13.73
C GLU A 201 -11.68 -17.32 12.77
N ASN A 202 -11.31 -17.80 11.58
CA ASN A 202 -12.21 -18.30 10.54
C ASN A 202 -13.33 -17.29 10.19
N VAL A 203 -12.98 -16.01 10.04
CA VAL A 203 -13.91 -14.95 9.65
C VAL A 203 -14.03 -14.92 8.14
N LYS A 204 -15.23 -15.20 7.61
CA LYS A 204 -15.51 -15.09 6.18
C LYS A 204 -15.56 -13.61 5.78
N PRO A 205 -14.77 -13.15 4.81
CA PRO A 205 -14.84 -11.77 4.33
C PRO A 205 -16.23 -11.41 3.79
N LEU A 206 -16.61 -10.15 3.92
CA LEU A 206 -17.81 -9.58 3.34
C LEU A 206 -17.77 -9.73 1.82
N LYS A 207 -18.80 -10.34 1.23
CA LYS A 207 -19.01 -10.32 -0.21
C LYS A 207 -19.35 -8.90 -0.65
N LYS A 208 -18.42 -8.24 -1.34
CA LYS A 208 -18.63 -6.90 -1.90
C LYS A 208 -19.35 -7.00 -3.24
N MET A 209 -20.20 -6.01 -3.53
CA MET A 209 -20.91 -5.94 -4.80
C MET A 209 -19.97 -5.42 -5.89
N VAL A 210 -19.85 -6.17 -6.98
CA VAL A 210 -19.22 -5.74 -8.23
C VAL A 210 -20.31 -5.58 -9.27
N GLY A 211 -20.35 -4.43 -9.94
CA GLY A 211 -21.40 -4.12 -10.90
C GLY A 211 -21.41 -5.10 -12.09
N PRO A 212 -22.57 -5.41 -12.68
CA PRO A 212 -22.68 -6.39 -13.78
C PRO A 212 -21.94 -5.95 -15.07
N ARG A 213 -21.62 -4.66 -15.19
CA ARG A 213 -20.86 -4.08 -16.31
C ARG A 213 -19.38 -3.88 -15.99
N ALA A 214 -18.93 -4.22 -14.78
CA ALA A 214 -17.52 -4.15 -14.46
C ALA A 214 -16.76 -5.09 -15.41
N PRO A 215 -15.61 -4.66 -15.97
CA PRO A 215 -14.79 -5.54 -16.78
C PRO A 215 -14.46 -6.80 -15.98
N LYS A 216 -14.59 -7.98 -16.61
CA LYS A 216 -14.22 -9.22 -15.95
C LYS A 216 -12.71 -9.21 -15.75
N ALA A 217 -12.26 -9.43 -14.51
CA ALA A 217 -10.85 -9.60 -14.22
C ALA A 217 -10.31 -10.78 -15.04
N ASN A 218 -9.44 -10.51 -16.01
CA ASN A 218 -8.54 -11.54 -16.51
C ASN A 218 -7.58 -11.79 -15.35
N MET A 219 -7.90 -12.75 -14.49
CA MET A 219 -7.08 -13.11 -13.32
C MET A 219 -5.72 -13.65 -13.80
N LEU A 220 -4.80 -12.74 -14.11
CA LEU A 220 -3.37 -13.04 -14.03
C LEU A 220 -3.12 -13.41 -12.57
N HIS A 221 -2.60 -14.62 -12.40
CA HIS A 221 -2.62 -15.39 -11.16
C HIS A 221 -2.30 -14.59 -9.90
N TYR A 222 -3.11 -14.81 -8.87
CA TYR A 222 -2.71 -14.61 -7.47
C TYR A 222 -1.33 -15.25 -7.24
N PRO A 223 -0.37 -14.58 -6.61
CA PRO A 223 0.81 -15.26 -6.13
C PRO A 223 0.37 -16.28 -5.09
N SER A 224 0.56 -17.56 -5.40
CA SER A 224 0.44 -18.63 -4.43
C SER A 224 1.49 -18.39 -3.34
N SER A 225 0.99 -18.25 -2.11
CA SER A 225 1.68 -18.11 -0.84
C SER A 225 2.59 -16.87 -0.65
N VAL A 226 2.15 -16.05 0.30
CA VAL A 226 3.01 -15.25 1.20
C VAL A 226 3.81 -16.23 2.05
N HIS A 227 4.81 -16.86 1.44
CA HIS A 227 5.95 -17.43 2.13
C HIS A 227 7.16 -16.88 1.39
N SER A 228 7.88 -16.00 2.06
CA SER A 228 9.26 -15.66 1.74
C SER A 228 9.99 -16.92 1.24
N ARG A 229 10.39 -16.94 -0.04
CA ARG A 229 11.23 -18.00 -0.63
C ARG A 229 12.70 -17.58 -0.75
N PRO A 230 13.41 -17.11 0.30
CA PRO A 230 14.87 -17.02 0.21
C PRO A 230 15.49 -18.43 0.14
N ALA A 231 14.85 -19.44 0.73
CA ALA A 231 15.38 -20.80 0.80
C ALA A 231 15.44 -21.52 -0.57
N LEU A 232 14.40 -21.41 -1.41
CA LEU A 232 14.39 -22.12 -2.70
C LEU A 232 15.41 -21.53 -3.69
N SER A 233 15.55 -20.20 -3.69
CA SER A 233 16.58 -19.51 -4.49
C SER A 233 17.98 -19.88 -4.02
N MET A 234 18.20 -20.00 -2.71
CA MET A 234 19.51 -20.38 -2.15
C MET A 234 19.87 -21.83 -2.47
N VAL A 235 18.90 -22.76 -2.40
CA VAL A 235 19.10 -24.17 -2.76
C VAL A 235 19.44 -24.33 -4.25
N LEU A 236 18.73 -23.62 -5.13
CA LEU A 236 19.03 -23.61 -6.58
C LEU A 236 20.43 -23.04 -6.87
N PHE A 237 20.83 -21.98 -6.16
CA PHE A 237 22.15 -21.38 -6.31
C PHE A 237 23.27 -22.33 -5.84
N LEU A 238 23.08 -23.01 -4.71
CA LEU A 238 24.01 -24.01 -4.19
C LEU A 238 24.13 -25.22 -5.11
N LEU A 239 23.01 -25.71 -5.67
CA LEU A 239 23.00 -26.79 -6.67
C LEU A 239 23.78 -26.41 -7.93
N ALA A 240 23.58 -25.18 -8.44
CA ALA A 240 24.31 -24.67 -9.60
C ALA A 240 25.83 -24.57 -9.33
N MET A 241 26.23 -24.14 -8.14
CA MET A 241 27.65 -24.13 -7.73
C MET A 241 28.25 -25.54 -7.69
N VAL A 242 27.56 -26.50 -7.07
CA VAL A 242 28.06 -27.89 -6.95
C VAL A 242 28.20 -28.54 -8.33
N LEU A 243 27.22 -28.35 -9.21
CA LEU A 243 27.26 -28.89 -10.58
C LEU A 243 28.40 -28.26 -11.40
N SER A 244 28.60 -26.94 -11.28
CA SER A 244 29.67 -26.23 -11.99
C SER A 244 31.06 -26.66 -11.50
N PHE A 245 31.22 -26.85 -10.19
CA PHE A 245 32.46 -27.35 -9.60
C PHE A 245 32.76 -28.80 -10.00
N GLY A 246 31.74 -29.67 -9.99
CA GLY A 246 31.87 -31.05 -10.45
C GLY A 246 32.22 -31.16 -11.93
N ALA A 247 31.59 -30.36 -12.79
CA ALA A 247 31.91 -30.28 -14.20
C ALA A 247 33.35 -29.79 -14.43
N GLY A 248 33.78 -28.78 -13.66
CA GLY A 248 35.16 -28.30 -13.63
C GLY A 248 36.14 -29.43 -13.35
N ILE A 249 36.02 -30.12 -12.20
CA ILE A 249 36.88 -31.25 -11.85
C ILE A 249 36.87 -32.33 -12.93
N PHE A 250 35.69 -32.66 -13.46
CA PHE A 250 35.58 -33.68 -14.50
C PHE A 250 36.40 -33.30 -15.75
N THR A 251 36.29 -32.05 -16.19
CA THR A 251 37.07 -31.55 -17.33
C THR A 251 38.57 -31.53 -17.04
N THR A 252 39.01 -31.07 -15.88
CA THR A 252 40.46 -30.96 -15.60
C THR A 252 41.13 -32.32 -15.39
N VAL A 253 40.44 -33.28 -14.78
CA VAL A 253 41.02 -34.58 -14.44
C VAL A 253 40.85 -35.59 -15.57
N PHE A 254 39.68 -35.64 -16.20
CA PHE A 254 39.36 -36.71 -17.15
C PHE A 254 39.52 -36.31 -18.62
N ALA A 255 39.44 -35.01 -18.97
CA ALA A 255 39.69 -34.60 -20.35
C ALA A 255 41.13 -34.91 -20.82
N PRO A 256 42.19 -34.69 -20.02
CA PRO A 256 43.55 -35.05 -20.42
C PRO A 256 43.73 -36.55 -20.70
N LEU A 257 43.06 -37.40 -19.90
CA LEU A 257 43.10 -38.86 -20.04
C LEU A 257 42.39 -39.32 -21.32
N TYR A 258 41.29 -38.66 -21.70
CA TYR A 258 40.60 -38.92 -22.96
C TYR A 258 41.40 -38.44 -24.17
N THR A 259 42.04 -37.27 -24.11
CA THR A 259 42.89 -36.77 -25.20
C THR A 259 44.14 -37.62 -25.39
N ALA A 260 44.74 -38.14 -24.31
CA ALA A 260 45.90 -39.03 -24.40
C ALA A 260 45.56 -40.35 -25.12
N ARG A 261 44.41 -40.96 -24.79
CA ARG A 261 43.92 -42.18 -25.48
C ARG A 261 43.60 -41.95 -26.95
N LEU A 262 43.07 -40.78 -27.31
CA LEU A 262 42.78 -40.45 -28.71
C LEU A 262 44.06 -40.27 -29.53
N LEU A 263 45.11 -39.67 -28.95
CA LEU A 263 46.40 -39.48 -29.63
C LEU A 263 47.17 -40.80 -29.84
N GLU A 264 47.01 -41.79 -28.96
CA GLU A 264 47.57 -43.14 -29.15
C GLU A 264 46.87 -43.95 -30.24
N SER A 265 45.67 -43.55 -30.67
CA SER A 265 44.86 -44.26 -31.67
C SER A 265 45.03 -43.79 -33.11
N VAL A 266 45.94 -42.84 -33.38
CA VAL A 266 46.24 -42.36 -34.73
C VAL A 266 47.40 -43.17 -35.31
N PRO A 267 47.17 -44.08 -36.28
CA PRO A 267 48.25 -44.79 -36.95
C PRO A 267 49.06 -43.81 -37.84
N LYS A 268 50.38 -43.98 -37.87
CA LYS A 268 51.29 -43.23 -38.75
C LYS A 268 51.07 -43.55 -40.22
#